data_AF-A0A8S1J159-F1
#
_entry.id   AF-A0A8S1J159-F1
#
_cell.length_a   1.000
_cell.length_b   1.000
_cell.length_c   1.000
_cell.angle_alpha   90.00
_cell.angle_beta   90.00
_cell.angle_gamma   90.00
#
_symmetry.space_group_name_H-M   'P 1'
#
loop_
_entity.id
_entity.type
_entity.pdbx_description
1 polymer ?
#
loop_
_entity_poly.entity_id
_entity_poly.type
_entity_poly.pdbx_seq_one_letter_code
_entity_poly.pdbx_strand_id
1 'polypeptide(L)'
;MAISRRWATPEHRYRLWARGRGSDQPDFELGQVQCVQVSAGALWVANMVAQRGVRRSRGAAPIRYDALRACLSRVAAFAAGEGASVHMPRIGCGLAGGRWGDVERVVEEEVVGRGVAVYVYDLAAVGKGRGGRRRRGKSPESGEKGGEALLHPQPCG
;
A
#
# COMPACT_ATOMS: atom_id res chain seq x y z
N MET A 1 10.49 -3.62 -0.64
CA MET A 1 9.15 -3.00 -0.79
C MET A 1 9.32 -1.50 -0.94
N ALA A 2 8.40 -0.79 -1.62
CA ALA A 2 8.51 0.66 -1.84
C ALA A 2 8.60 1.47 -0.53
N ILE A 3 7.85 1.05 0.50
CA ILE A 3 7.87 1.66 1.84
C ILE A 3 9.25 1.54 2.51
N SER A 4 9.87 0.35 2.42
CA SER A 4 11.20 0.09 3.00
C SER A 4 12.33 0.95 2.43
N ARG A 5 12.16 1.52 1.23
CA ARG A 5 13.15 2.43 0.64
C ARG A 5 13.15 3.80 1.33
N ARG A 6 12.05 4.17 1.97
CA ARG A 6 11.87 5.46 2.65
C ARG A 6 11.90 5.33 4.18
N TRP A 7 11.32 4.27 4.74
CA TRP A 7 11.31 4.02 6.18
C TRP A 7 11.54 2.54 6.49
N ALA A 8 12.58 2.25 7.28
CA ALA A 8 12.89 0.87 7.70
C ALA A 8 11.98 0.36 8.83
N THR A 9 11.46 1.28 9.67
CA THR A 9 10.71 0.96 10.88
C THR A 9 9.47 0.09 10.66
N PRO A 10 8.58 0.37 9.67
CA PRO A 10 7.39 -0.45 9.44
C PRO A 10 7.72 -1.90 9.11
N GLU A 11 8.75 -2.12 8.29
CA GLU A 11 9.19 -3.48 7.93
C GLU A 11 9.81 -4.19 9.13
N HIS A 12 10.65 -3.50 9.91
CA HIS A 12 11.25 -4.07 11.11
C HIS A 12 10.18 -4.50 12.12
N ARG A 13 9.20 -3.61 12.39
CA ARG A 13 8.08 -3.87 13.31
C ARG A 13 7.20 -5.02 12.83
N TYR A 14 6.92 -5.09 11.53
CA TYR A 14 6.19 -6.22 10.94
C TYR A 14 6.95 -7.55 11.12
N ARG A 15 8.26 -7.56 10.87
CA ARG A 15 9.09 -8.77 11.02
C ARG A 15 9.19 -9.24 12.46
N LEU A 16 9.24 -8.32 13.43
CA LEU A 16 9.19 -8.64 14.85
C LEU A 16 7.83 -9.26 15.21
N TRP A 17 6.75 -8.59 14.79
CA TRP A 17 5.39 -9.04 15.01
C TRP A 17 5.13 -10.45 14.45
N ALA A 18 5.55 -10.71 13.21
CA ALA A 18 5.44 -12.02 12.55
C ALA A 18 6.25 -13.15 13.23
N ARG A 19 7.22 -12.80 14.08
CA ARG A 19 8.03 -13.75 14.87
C ARG A 19 7.47 -13.94 16.29
N GLY A 20 6.29 -13.39 16.59
CA GLY A 20 5.73 -13.39 17.93
C GLY A 20 6.52 -12.53 18.92
N ARG A 21 7.26 -11.53 18.42
CA ARG A 21 8.08 -10.64 19.26
C ARG A 21 7.49 -9.24 19.25
N GLY A 22 6.96 -8.82 20.39
CA GLY A 22 6.37 -7.50 20.63
C GLY A 22 5.20 -7.62 21.59
N SER A 23 5.36 -7.15 22.83
CA SER A 23 4.37 -7.28 23.92
C SER A 23 3.13 -6.40 23.74
N ASP A 24 3.22 -5.37 22.89
CA ASP A 24 2.23 -4.30 22.81
C ASP A 24 1.49 -4.31 21.47
N GLN A 25 1.33 -5.49 20.86
CA GLN A 25 0.71 -5.67 19.54
C GLN A 25 -0.31 -6.80 19.58
N PRO A 26 -1.37 -6.74 18.76
CA PRO A 26 -2.32 -7.85 18.65
C PRO A 26 -1.60 -9.13 18.17
N ASP A 27 -2.23 -10.29 18.31
CA ASP A 27 -1.66 -11.53 17.77
C ASP A 27 -1.46 -11.44 16.26
N PHE A 28 -0.42 -12.11 15.74
CA PHE A 28 -0.14 -12.11 14.30
C PHE A 28 -1.12 -13.05 13.56
N GLU A 29 -2.31 -12.53 13.27
CA GLU A 29 -3.42 -13.31 12.71
C GLU A 29 -4.12 -12.60 11.56
N LEU A 30 -4.87 -13.36 10.76
CA LEU A 30 -5.67 -12.79 9.68
C LEU A 30 -6.67 -11.75 10.21
N GLY A 31 -6.77 -10.61 9.53
CA GLY A 31 -7.65 -9.52 9.93
C GLY A 31 -7.04 -8.54 10.91
N GLN A 32 -5.81 -8.78 11.39
CA GLN A 32 -5.11 -7.88 12.29
C GLN A 32 -4.34 -6.79 11.54
N VAL A 33 -4.16 -5.66 12.23
CA VAL A 33 -3.46 -4.49 11.71
C VAL A 33 -2.48 -3.98 12.77
N GLN A 34 -1.26 -3.67 12.33
CA GLN A 34 -0.29 -2.95 13.14
C GLN A 34 -0.08 -1.55 12.54
N CYS A 35 -0.48 -0.51 13.27
CA CYS A 35 -0.20 0.87 12.90
C CYS A 35 1.18 1.29 13.46
N VAL A 36 2.06 1.76 12.59
CA VAL A 36 3.41 2.20 12.94
C VAL A 36 3.57 3.67 12.54
N GLN A 37 3.82 4.54 13.50
CA GLN A 37 4.15 5.95 13.20
C GLN A 37 5.53 6.03 12.56
N VAL A 38 5.66 6.76 11.46
CA VAL A 38 6.90 6.80 10.64
C VAL A 38 7.55 8.17 10.54
N SER A 39 6.91 9.21 11.07
CA SER A 39 7.46 10.56 11.15
C SER A 39 7.06 11.21 12.47
N ALA A 40 7.75 12.28 12.86
CA ALA A 40 7.36 13.09 14.02
C ALA A 40 6.02 13.83 13.83
N GLY A 41 5.44 13.80 12.61
CA GLY A 41 4.09 14.29 12.32
C GLY A 41 3.02 13.19 12.30
N ALA A 42 1.84 13.54 11.79
CA ALA A 42 0.65 12.68 11.71
C ALA A 42 0.70 11.69 10.51
N LEU A 43 1.79 10.92 10.40
CA LEU A 43 1.92 9.89 9.36
C LEU A 43 2.17 8.51 9.96
N TRP A 44 1.28 7.59 9.62
CA TRP A 44 1.32 6.19 10.04
C TRP A 44 1.33 5.25 8.83
N VAL A 45 1.94 4.08 9.02
CA VAL A 45 1.86 2.95 8.11
C VAL A 45 1.06 1.84 8.78
N ALA A 46 -0.03 1.43 8.15
CA ALA A 46 -0.85 0.30 8.59
C ALA A 46 -0.38 -0.99 7.90
N ASN A 47 0.30 -1.85 8.65
CA ASN A 47 0.64 -3.20 8.21
C ASN A 47 -0.58 -4.11 8.39
N MET A 48 -1.19 -4.58 7.31
CA MET A 48 -2.40 -5.42 7.33
C MET A 48 -2.07 -6.90 7.08
N VAL A 49 -2.58 -7.79 7.92
CA VAL A 49 -2.46 -9.26 7.74
C VAL A 49 -3.73 -9.77 7.04
N ALA A 50 -3.83 -9.53 5.74
CA ALA A 50 -5.03 -9.88 4.94
C ALA A 50 -4.84 -11.09 4.01
N GLN A 51 -3.68 -11.75 4.04
CA GLN A 51 -3.35 -12.88 3.17
C GLN A 51 -2.76 -14.07 3.95
N ARG A 52 -3.11 -15.29 3.56
CA ARG A 52 -2.51 -16.53 4.08
C ARG A 52 -1.39 -17.00 3.17
N GLY A 53 -0.14 -16.83 3.62
CA GLY A 53 1.05 -17.22 2.87
C GLY A 53 1.40 -16.28 1.71
N VAL A 54 2.54 -16.55 1.05
CA VAL A 54 3.07 -15.79 -0.09
C VAL A 54 2.81 -16.51 -1.43
N ARG A 55 2.43 -17.80 -1.37
CA ARG A 55 2.28 -18.69 -2.54
C ARG A 55 0.86 -19.24 -2.60
N ARG A 56 0.29 -19.31 -3.82
CA ARG A 56 -0.98 -20.01 -4.08
C ARG A 56 -0.87 -21.45 -3.55
N SER A 57 -1.77 -21.84 -2.65
CA SER A 57 -1.97 -23.24 -2.30
C SER A 57 -3.34 -23.66 -2.81
N ARG A 58 -3.36 -24.72 -3.63
CA ARG A 58 -4.57 -25.44 -4.09
C ARG A 58 -5.76 -24.57 -4.52
N GLY A 59 -5.60 -23.77 -5.58
CA GLY A 59 -6.73 -23.23 -6.34
C GLY A 59 -7.54 -22.07 -5.72
N ALA A 60 -7.31 -21.69 -4.46
CA ALA A 60 -7.97 -20.54 -3.85
C ALA A 60 -7.16 -19.24 -4.08
N ALA A 61 -7.83 -18.15 -4.46
CA ALA A 61 -7.21 -16.82 -4.53
C ALA A 61 -6.54 -16.50 -3.17
N PRO A 62 -5.31 -15.94 -3.11
CA PRO A 62 -4.61 -15.69 -1.85
C PRO A 62 -5.28 -14.64 -0.95
N ILE A 63 -6.06 -13.74 -1.55
CA ILE A 63 -6.81 -12.72 -0.80
C ILE A 63 -7.97 -13.37 -0.06
N ARG A 64 -8.12 -13.05 1.23
CA ARG A 64 -9.28 -13.44 2.03
C ARG A 64 -10.08 -12.17 2.26
N TYR A 65 -11.19 -12.00 1.55
CA TYR A 65 -11.99 -10.78 1.63
C TYR A 65 -12.48 -10.49 3.05
N ASP A 66 -12.78 -11.52 3.85
CA ASP A 66 -13.16 -11.35 5.26
C ASP A 66 -12.01 -10.76 6.10
N ALA A 67 -10.78 -11.24 5.87
CA ALA A 67 -9.60 -10.70 6.54
C ALA A 67 -9.31 -9.27 6.07
N LEU A 68 -9.47 -8.98 4.77
CA LEU A 68 -9.34 -7.64 4.23
C LEU A 68 -10.37 -6.68 4.83
N ARG A 69 -11.64 -7.09 4.93
CA ARG A 69 -12.72 -6.34 5.59
C ARG A 69 -12.37 -6.01 7.02
N ALA A 70 -11.96 -7.02 7.80
CA ALA A 70 -11.54 -6.83 9.18
C ALA A 70 -10.36 -5.85 9.31
N CYS A 71 -9.36 -5.97 8.43
CA CYS A 71 -8.24 -5.03 8.40
C CYS A 71 -8.70 -3.61 8.07
N LEU A 72 -9.49 -3.41 7.01
CA LEU A 72 -9.94 -2.10 6.57
C LEU A 72 -10.87 -1.43 7.61
N SER A 73 -11.75 -2.19 8.25
CA SER A 73 -12.57 -1.70 9.37
C SER A 73 -11.71 -1.18 10.51
N ARG A 74 -10.61 -1.87 10.86
CA ARG A 74 -9.67 -1.43 11.90
C ARG A 74 -8.89 -0.19 11.47
N VAL A 75 -8.44 -0.13 10.22
CA VAL A 75 -7.78 1.06 9.65
C VAL A 75 -8.72 2.27 9.67
N ALA A 76 -9.99 2.08 9.30
CA ALA A 76 -10.99 3.15 9.33
C ALA A 76 -11.23 3.66 10.76
N ALA A 77 -11.37 2.76 11.74
CA ALA A 77 -11.53 3.15 13.14
C ALA A 77 -10.31 3.93 13.66
N PHE A 78 -9.10 3.48 13.33
CA PHE A 78 -7.86 4.20 13.68
C PHE A 78 -7.80 5.58 13.00
N ALA A 79 -8.06 5.64 11.70
CA ALA A 79 -8.02 6.89 10.94
C ALA A 79 -9.06 7.89 11.43
N ALA A 80 -10.27 7.44 11.75
CA ALA A 80 -11.31 8.30 12.33
C ALA A 80 -10.90 8.85 13.70
N GLY A 81 -10.28 8.03 14.56
CA GLY A 81 -9.77 8.46 15.86
C GLY A 81 -8.66 9.52 15.76
N GLU A 82 -7.81 9.41 14.73
CA GLU A 82 -6.71 10.36 14.47
C GLU A 82 -7.12 11.55 13.57
N GLY A 83 -8.37 11.60 13.08
CA GLY A 83 -8.79 12.59 12.08
C GLY A 83 -8.00 12.50 10.77
N ALA A 84 -7.51 11.31 10.42
CA ALA A 84 -6.62 11.06 9.30
C ALA A 84 -7.38 10.58 8.05
N SER A 85 -6.76 10.76 6.89
CA SER A 85 -7.16 10.13 5.63
C SER A 85 -6.32 8.89 5.33
N VAL A 86 -6.85 7.98 4.52
CA VAL A 86 -6.19 6.72 4.14
C VAL A 86 -5.60 6.84 2.75
N HIS A 87 -4.30 6.52 2.63
CA HIS A 87 -3.56 6.52 1.38
C HIS A 87 -3.05 5.11 1.06
N MET A 88 -3.43 4.57 -0.09
CA MET A 88 -3.10 3.18 -0.45
C MET A 88 -2.75 3.03 -1.94
N PRO A 89 -1.86 2.09 -2.32
CA PRO A 89 -1.79 1.64 -3.71
C PRO A 89 -3.04 0.79 -4.05
N ARG A 90 -3.22 0.42 -5.33
CA ARG A 90 -4.19 -0.66 -5.66
C ARG A 90 -3.78 -2.00 -5.03
N ILE A 91 -4.26 -2.25 -3.82
CA ILE A 91 -4.05 -3.49 -3.06
C ILE A 91 -4.85 -4.65 -3.67
N GLY A 92 -4.37 -5.88 -3.47
CA GLY A 92 -5.04 -7.08 -4.01
C GLY A 92 -4.92 -7.28 -5.53
N CYS A 93 -4.45 -6.28 -6.27
CA CYS A 93 -4.18 -6.35 -7.70
C CYS A 93 -2.69 -6.64 -7.94
N GLY A 94 -2.39 -7.87 -8.36
CA GLY A 94 -1.03 -8.38 -8.56
C GLY A 94 -1.01 -9.90 -8.58
N LEU A 95 0.04 -10.52 -8.03
CA LEU A 95 0.24 -11.98 -7.98
C LEU A 95 -0.95 -12.77 -7.34
N ALA A 96 -1.83 -12.08 -6.61
CA ALA A 96 -3.02 -12.66 -5.99
C ALA A 96 -4.21 -12.87 -6.93
N GLY A 97 -4.27 -12.18 -8.08
CA GLY A 97 -5.38 -12.33 -9.04
C GLY A 97 -6.75 -11.86 -8.54
N GLY A 98 -6.80 -10.97 -7.54
CA GLY A 98 -8.05 -10.31 -7.15
C GLY A 98 -8.46 -9.29 -8.21
N ARG A 99 -9.77 -9.11 -8.40
CA ARG A 99 -10.30 -8.02 -9.24
C ARG A 99 -10.38 -6.76 -8.39
N TRP A 100 -9.86 -5.65 -8.90
CA TRP A 100 -9.91 -4.37 -8.20
C TRP A 100 -11.33 -4.02 -7.76
N GLY A 101 -12.34 -4.22 -8.62
CA GLY A 101 -13.73 -3.89 -8.28
C GLY A 101 -14.27 -4.59 -7.03
N ASP A 102 -13.80 -5.81 -6.72
CA ASP A 102 -14.22 -6.49 -5.49
C ASP A 102 -13.57 -5.84 -4.26
N VAL A 103 -12.29 -5.45 -4.36
CA VAL A 103 -11.54 -4.76 -3.28
C VAL A 103 -12.06 -3.33 -3.08
N GLU A 104 -12.33 -2.62 -4.17
CA GLU A 104 -12.86 -1.26 -4.21
C GLU A 104 -14.18 -1.18 -3.44
N ARG A 105 -15.12 -2.10 -3.71
CA ARG A 105 -16.35 -2.21 -2.93
C ARG A 105 -16.12 -2.40 -1.43
N VAL A 106 -15.14 -3.23 -1.06
CA VAL A 106 -14.80 -3.41 0.37
C VAL A 106 -14.26 -2.10 0.97
N VAL A 107 -13.43 -1.37 0.23
CA VAL A 107 -12.88 -0.08 0.69
C VAL A 107 -14.00 0.96 0.84
N GLU A 108 -14.93 1.01 -0.11
CA GLU A 108 -16.10 1.87 -0.04
C GLU A 108 -16.96 1.55 1.20
N GLU A 109 -17.28 0.28 1.41
CA GLU A 109 -18.14 -0.18 2.51
C GLU A 109 -17.48 0.04 3.89
N GLU A 110 -16.19 -0.30 4.04
CA GLU A 110 -15.53 -0.34 5.35
C GLU A 110 -14.82 0.95 5.76
N VAL A 111 -14.46 1.81 4.79
CA VAL A 111 -13.66 3.01 5.04
C VAL A 111 -14.43 4.27 4.66
N VAL A 112 -14.85 4.37 3.40
CA VAL A 112 -15.55 5.56 2.89
C VAL A 112 -16.92 5.71 3.55
N GLY A 113 -17.69 4.62 3.67
CA GLY A 113 -18.99 4.59 4.34
C GLY A 113 -18.94 4.98 5.83
N ARG A 114 -17.75 5.03 6.43
CA ARG A 114 -17.51 5.49 7.81
C ARG A 114 -17.00 6.94 7.88
N GLY A 115 -17.02 7.66 6.77
CA GLY A 115 -16.63 9.07 6.69
C GLY A 115 -15.12 9.31 6.58
N VAL A 116 -14.32 8.28 6.35
CA VAL A 116 -12.86 8.42 6.20
C VAL A 116 -12.51 8.63 4.74
N ALA A 117 -11.80 9.72 4.43
CA ALA A 117 -11.34 10.01 3.08
C ALA A 117 -10.27 9.01 2.62
N VAL A 118 -10.39 8.52 1.38
CA VAL A 118 -9.51 7.51 0.79
C VAL A 118 -8.88 8.01 -0.52
N TYR A 119 -7.58 7.79 -0.66
CA TYR A 119 -6.82 8.07 -1.88
C TYR A 119 -6.12 6.81 -2.38
N VAL A 120 -6.43 6.40 -3.62
CA VAL A 120 -5.85 5.23 -4.27
C VAL A 120 -4.85 5.66 -5.33
N TYR A 121 -3.64 5.14 -5.26
CA TYR A 121 -2.55 5.46 -6.19
C TYR A 121 -2.26 4.31 -7.15
N ASP A 122 -2.22 4.65 -8.44
CA ASP A 122 -1.71 3.78 -9.49
C ASP A 122 -0.23 4.00 -9.71
N LEU A 123 0.56 2.92 -9.66
CA LEU A 123 1.95 2.96 -10.09
C LEU A 123 1.98 2.86 -11.61
N ALA A 124 2.44 3.92 -12.28
CA ALA A 124 2.71 3.89 -13.71
C ALA A 124 3.66 2.72 -14.02
N ALA A 125 3.26 1.86 -14.96
CA ALA A 125 4.11 0.77 -15.42
C ALA A 125 5.41 1.37 -15.99
N VAL A 126 6.55 1.05 -15.38
CA VAL A 126 7.85 1.39 -15.97
C VAL A 126 7.94 0.65 -17.30
N GLY A 127 7.84 1.39 -18.41
CA GLY A 127 7.92 0.83 -19.75
C GLY A 127 9.19 0.00 -19.88
N LYS A 128 9.05 -1.28 -20.26
CA LYS A 128 10.19 -2.09 -20.70
C LYS A 128 10.86 -1.33 -21.84
N GLY A 129 12.04 -0.76 -21.58
CA GLY A 129 12.89 -0.19 -22.62
C GLY A 129 13.06 -1.22 -23.72
N ARG A 130 12.50 -0.95 -24.90
CA ARG A 130 12.76 -1.75 -26.10
C ARG A 130 14.28 -1.73 -26.30
N GLY A 131 14.88 -2.91 -26.40
CA GLY A 131 16.31 -3.10 -26.65
C GLY A 131 16.73 -2.35 -27.90
N GLY A 132 17.36 -1.18 -27.71
CA GLY A 132 18.03 -0.43 -28.75
C GLY A 132 19.40 -1.05 -29.02
N ARG A 133 19.53 -1.67 -30.20
CA ARG A 133 20.79 -2.15 -30.78
C ARG A 133 21.82 -1.02 -30.75
N ARG A 134 22.88 -1.14 -29.93
CA ARG A 134 23.99 -0.19 -29.88
C ARG A 134 24.70 -0.14 -31.25
N ARG A 135 24.61 1.01 -31.93
CA ARG A 135 25.64 1.47 -32.87
C ARG A 135 26.34 2.68 -32.26
N ARG A 136 27.67 2.69 -32.37
CA ARG A 136 28.61 3.70 -31.84
C ARG A 136 28.33 5.10 -32.39
N GLY A 137 28.56 6.13 -31.58
CA GLY A 137 28.72 7.52 -32.05
C GLY A 137 28.71 8.59 -30.94
N LYS A 138 29.92 9.03 -30.54
CA LYS A 138 30.39 10.41 -30.21
C LYS A 138 29.46 11.39 -29.44
N SER A 139 29.88 11.80 -28.24
CA SER A 139 29.49 13.04 -27.51
C SER A 139 29.94 14.31 -28.29
N PRO A 140 29.57 15.57 -27.91
CA PRO A 140 28.93 16.06 -26.67
C PRO A 140 27.85 17.17 -26.87
N GLU A 141 27.44 17.74 -25.72
CA GLU A 141 26.96 19.12 -25.46
C GLU A 141 25.48 19.43 -25.10
N SER A 142 25.38 20.10 -23.93
CA SER A 142 24.48 21.18 -23.44
C SER A 142 22.96 21.13 -23.61
N GLY A 143 22.24 21.50 -22.53
CA GLY A 143 20.82 21.81 -22.61
C GLY A 143 20.08 21.83 -21.26
N GLU A 144 19.85 23.03 -20.75
CA GLU A 144 19.09 23.44 -19.56
C GLU A 144 17.58 23.09 -19.59
N LYS A 145 16.90 23.39 -18.45
CA LYS A 145 15.44 23.42 -18.14
C LYS A 145 14.90 22.15 -17.47
N GLY A 146 14.33 22.20 -16.26
CA GLY A 146 13.38 23.17 -15.73
C GLY A 146 11.99 22.56 -15.81
N GLY A 147 11.43 22.09 -14.67
CA GLY A 147 10.15 21.39 -14.66
C GLY A 147 9.76 20.85 -13.28
N GLU A 148 9.39 21.77 -12.39
CA GLU A 148 8.71 21.47 -11.12
C GLU A 148 7.30 20.94 -11.42
N ALA A 149 7.05 19.66 -11.16
CA ALA A 149 5.73 19.06 -11.31
C ALA A 149 4.98 19.16 -9.98
N LEU A 150 4.20 20.24 -9.82
CA LEU A 150 3.16 20.33 -8.80
C LEU A 150 2.09 19.25 -9.09
N LEU A 151 2.03 18.23 -8.24
CA LEU A 151 0.96 17.25 -8.19
C LEU A 151 -0.22 17.84 -7.40
N HIS A 152 -1.25 18.29 -8.12
CA HIS A 152 -2.53 18.68 -7.52
C HIS A 152 -3.43 17.44 -7.36
N PRO A 153 -3.91 17.11 -6.15
CA PRO A 153 -4.98 16.12 -5.99
C PRO A 153 -6.32 16.71 -6.45
N GLN A 154 -7.04 15.97 -7.30
CA GLN A 154 -8.41 16.28 -7.70
C GLN A 154 -9.39 15.59 -6.71
N PRO A 155 -10.32 16.32 -6.07
CA PRO A 155 -11.40 15.70 -5.31
C PRO A 155 -12.50 15.21 -6.26
N CYS A 156 -12.95 13.97 -6.09
CA CYS A 156 -14.18 13.49 -6.71
C CYS A 156 -15.37 14.08 -5.96
N GLY A 157 -16.24 14.78 -6.67
CA GLY A 157 -17.58 15.17 -6.22
C GLY A 157 -18.65 14.16 -6.63
#